data_AF-A0A9J6E3C5-F1
#
_entry.id   AF-A0A9J6E3C5-F1
#
_cell.length_a   1.000
_cell.length_b   1.000
_cell.length_c   1.000
_cell.angle_alpha   90.00
_cell.angle_beta   90.00
_cell.angle_gamma   90.00
#
_symmetry.space_group_name_H-M   'P 1'
#
loop_
_entity.id
_entity.type
_entity.pdbx_description
1 polymer ?
#
loop_
_entity_poly.entity_id
_entity_poly.type
_entity_poly.pdbx_seq_one_letter_code
_entity_poly.pdbx_strand_id
1 'polypeptide(L)'
;MVSTLPSSAQLSNAIHQTMHLISRIAIHPHGMREHDLRRLVQAFVLSRFVYSPAYLFLSRTEKDKVNCLICQAYRSARFLPRSTSTDRLLSMGVHNSLSELTKAHLTAQLVRLSHTRPGRALLSNLKLSPLLPLPISLPIPSHVSTLQAINSLTKNMHPEHHPSRNAA
;
A
#
# COMPACT_ATOMS: atom_id res chain seq x y z
N MET A 1 20.81 11.51 12.62
CA MET A 1 20.02 12.04 11.48
C MET A 1 18.57 12.08 11.92
N VAL A 2 18.11 13.25 12.39
CA VAL A 2 16.74 13.46 12.84
C VAL A 2 15.88 13.57 11.59
N SER A 3 15.24 12.49 11.19
CA SER A 3 14.13 12.54 10.24
C SER A 3 13.04 13.39 10.89
N THR A 4 12.86 14.60 10.38
CA THR A 4 11.73 15.47 10.71
C THR A 4 10.46 14.76 10.25
N LEU A 5 9.89 13.95 11.13
CA LEU A 5 8.58 13.34 10.94
C LEU A 5 7.58 14.47 10.63
N PRO A 6 6.73 14.33 9.61
CA PRO A 6 5.69 15.32 9.37
C PRO A 6 4.83 15.38 10.64
N SER A 7 4.70 16.57 11.21
CA SER A 7 3.79 16.77 12.34
C SER A 7 2.39 16.32 11.93
N SER A 8 1.62 15.75 12.85
CA SER A 8 0.24 15.29 12.58
C SER A 8 -0.62 16.35 11.87
N ALA A 9 -0.32 17.63 12.09
CA ALA A 9 -0.90 18.78 11.40
C ALA A 9 -0.59 18.84 9.90
N GLN A 10 0.66 18.58 9.47
CA GLN A 10 1.04 18.58 8.05
C GLN A 10 0.31 17.48 7.28
N LEU A 11 0.19 16.30 7.89
CA LEU A 11 -0.57 15.19 7.30
C LEU A 11 -2.04 15.58 7.12
N SER A 12 -2.68 16.14 8.16
CA SER A 12 -4.07 16.61 8.09
C SER A 12 -4.27 17.64 6.97
N ASN A 13 -3.38 18.62 6.85
CA ASN A 13 -3.47 19.66 5.82
C ASN A 13 -3.39 19.08 4.40
N ALA A 14 -2.44 18.17 4.16
CA ALA A 14 -2.29 17.50 2.88
C ALA A 14 -3.53 16.66 2.52
N ILE A 15 -4.13 16.00 3.51
CA ILE A 15 -5.37 15.23 3.32
C ILE A 15 -6.52 16.16 2.98
N HIS A 16 -6.71 17.26 3.72
CA HIS A 16 -7.76 18.23 3.40
C HIS A 16 -7.61 18.78 1.97
N GLN A 17 -6.40 19.14 1.56
CA GLN A 17 -6.12 19.56 0.18
C GLN A 17 -6.51 18.49 -0.85
N THR A 18 -6.13 17.24 -0.59
CA THR A 18 -6.47 16.09 -1.44
C THR A 18 -8.00 15.87 -1.51
N MET A 19 -8.69 15.98 -0.38
CA MET A 19 -10.14 15.84 -0.31
C MET A 19 -10.86 16.96 -1.08
N HIS A 20 -10.37 18.19 -0.99
CA HIS A 20 -10.89 19.31 -1.78
C HIS A 20 -10.70 19.08 -3.28
N LEU A 21 -9.53 18.58 -3.69
CA LEU A 21 -9.27 18.21 -5.08
C LEU A 21 -10.24 17.13 -5.57
N ILE A 22 -10.42 16.05 -4.79
CA ILE A 22 -11.35 14.96 -5.11
C ILE A 22 -12.78 15.50 -5.20
N SER A 23 -13.21 16.33 -4.25
CA SER A 23 -14.55 16.93 -4.23
C SER A 23 -14.77 17.81 -5.47
N ARG A 24 -13.75 18.53 -5.94
CA ARG A 24 -13.84 19.36 -7.15
C ARG A 24 -13.99 18.52 -8.42
N ILE A 25 -13.24 17.42 -8.52
CA ILE A 25 -13.32 16.49 -9.66
C ILE A 25 -14.68 15.78 -9.68
N ALA A 26 -15.21 15.49 -8.49
CA ALA A 26 -16.52 14.88 -8.31
C ALA A 26 -17.65 15.74 -8.89
N ILE A 27 -17.66 17.04 -8.58
CA ILE A 27 -18.77 17.97 -8.93
C ILE A 27 -18.79 18.33 -10.44
N HIS A 28 -17.76 18.00 -11.21
CA HIS A 28 -17.67 18.42 -12.61
C HIS A 28 -18.72 17.69 -13.50
N PRO A 29 -19.45 18.40 -14.39
CA PRO A 29 -20.35 17.74 -15.34
C PRO A 29 -19.51 16.88 -16.29
N HIS A 30 -19.82 15.58 -16.41
CA HIS A 30 -18.98 14.53 -17.04
C HIS A 30 -17.76 14.08 -16.22
N GLY A 31 -17.78 14.38 -14.91
CA GLY A 31 -16.77 13.96 -13.96
C GLY A 31 -16.73 12.45 -13.73
N MET A 32 -15.83 12.05 -12.84
CA MET A 32 -15.57 10.64 -12.56
C MET A 32 -16.72 9.95 -11.80
N ARG A 33 -16.92 8.66 -12.06
CA ARG A 33 -17.95 7.85 -11.39
C ARG A 33 -17.55 7.56 -9.95
N GLU A 34 -18.53 7.21 -9.11
CA GLU A 34 -18.31 6.89 -7.68
C GLU A 34 -17.20 5.86 -7.46
N HIS A 35 -17.12 4.83 -8.29
CA HIS A 35 -16.05 3.83 -8.25
C HIS A 35 -14.65 4.45 -8.44
N ASP A 36 -14.50 5.37 -9.39
CA ASP A 36 -13.23 5.99 -9.71
C ASP A 36 -12.83 7.01 -8.64
N LEU A 37 -13.81 7.73 -8.05
CA LEU A 37 -13.58 8.58 -6.88
C LEU A 37 -13.11 7.76 -5.68
N ARG A 38 -13.71 6.59 -5.42
CA ARG A 38 -13.24 5.68 -4.35
C ARG A 38 -11.80 5.25 -4.60
N ARG A 39 -11.44 4.94 -5.85
CA ARG A 39 -10.05 4.62 -6.21
C ARG A 39 -9.10 5.80 -5.98
N LEU A 40 -9.52 7.04 -6.25
CA LEU A 40 -8.72 8.22 -5.90
C LEU A 40 -8.52 8.37 -4.39
N VAL A 41 -9.58 8.21 -3.59
CA VAL A 41 -9.47 8.25 -2.13
C VAL A 41 -8.49 7.18 -1.65
N GLN A 42 -8.59 5.95 -2.18
CA GLN A 42 -7.65 4.88 -1.87
C GLN A 42 -6.20 5.23 -2.25
N ALA A 43 -5.99 5.70 -3.48
CA ALA A 43 -4.66 5.97 -4.02
C ALA A 43 -3.96 7.17 -3.36
N PHE A 44 -4.69 8.22 -3.00
CA PHE A 44 -4.08 9.47 -2.50
C PHE A 44 -4.21 9.66 -0.99
N VAL A 45 -5.31 9.22 -0.39
CA VAL A 45 -5.56 9.38 1.05
C VAL A 45 -5.12 8.14 1.82
N LEU A 46 -5.59 6.95 1.42
CA LEU A 46 -5.26 5.72 2.17
C LEU A 46 -3.79 5.34 2.02
N SER A 47 -3.16 5.55 0.85
CA SER A 47 -1.73 5.30 0.68
C SER A 47 -0.88 6.05 1.72
N ARG A 48 -1.22 7.31 2.02
CA ARG A 48 -0.52 8.12 3.02
C ARG A 48 -0.67 7.51 4.42
N PHE A 49 -1.84 6.96 4.75
CA PHE A 49 -2.07 6.31 6.05
C PHE A 49 -1.47 4.90 6.14
N VAL A 50 -1.49 4.14 5.06
CA VAL A 50 -0.98 2.77 5.06
C VAL A 50 0.54 2.74 5.14
N TYR A 51 1.22 3.69 4.49
CA TYR A 51 2.69 3.69 4.45
C TYR A 51 3.36 4.55 5.53
N SER A 52 2.70 5.57 6.09
CA SER A 52 3.30 6.42 7.13
C SER A 52 2.94 5.96 8.55
N PRO A 53 1.68 6.04 9.01
CA PRO A 53 1.33 5.69 10.39
C PRO A 53 1.28 4.20 10.73
N ALA A 54 1.31 3.28 9.76
CA ALA A 54 1.36 1.84 10.07
C ALA A 54 2.58 1.44 10.95
N TYR A 55 3.61 2.28 10.99
CA TYR A 55 4.83 2.09 11.77
C TYR A 55 5.01 3.08 12.91
N LEU A 56 4.03 3.97 13.15
CA LEU A 56 4.08 4.94 14.23
C LEU A 56 3.25 4.45 15.43
N PHE A 57 3.78 4.66 16.63
CA PHE A 57 3.03 4.45 17.87
C PHE A 57 2.00 5.56 18.05
N LEU A 58 0.84 5.43 17.40
CA LEU A 58 -0.26 6.39 17.54
C LEU A 58 -1.02 6.17 18.85
N SER A 59 -1.29 7.27 19.55
CA SER A 59 -2.24 7.29 20.66
C SER A 59 -3.65 6.95 20.17
N ARG A 60 -4.53 6.52 21.09
CA ARG A 60 -5.94 6.22 20.78
C ARG A 60 -6.63 7.42 20.13
N THR A 61 -6.41 8.61 20.65
CA THR A 61 -6.98 9.86 20.13
C THR A 61 -6.50 10.18 18.71
N GLU A 62 -5.26 9.84 18.38
CA GLU A 62 -4.71 10.05 17.03
C GLU A 62 -5.26 9.04 16.03
N LYS A 63 -5.43 7.78 16.44
CA LYS A 63 -6.11 6.76 15.63
C LYS A 63 -7.55 7.18 15.33
N ASP A 64 -8.26 7.71 16.32
CA ASP A 64 -9.63 8.20 16.14
C ASP A 64 -9.68 9.40 15.18
N LYS A 65 -8.73 10.33 15.28
CA LYS A 65 -8.58 11.44 14.30
C LYS A 65 -8.36 10.93 12.88
N VAL A 66 -7.49 9.94 12.69
CA VAL A 66 -7.24 9.34 11.37
C VAL A 66 -8.48 8.63 10.84
N ASN A 67 -9.20 7.87 11.67
CA ASN A 67 -10.47 7.25 11.28
C ASN A 67 -11.51 8.30 10.86
N CYS A 68 -11.61 9.42 11.58
CA CYS A 68 -12.48 10.53 11.18
C CYS A 68 -12.08 11.10 9.82
N LEU A 69 -10.78 11.30 9.56
CA LEU A 69 -10.28 11.79 8.26
C LEU A 69 -10.59 10.80 7.12
N ILE A 70 -10.42 9.50 7.35
CA ILE A 70 -10.81 8.46 6.37
C ILE A 70 -12.31 8.56 6.07
N CYS A 71 -13.16 8.62 7.10
CA CYS A 71 -14.60 8.75 6.93
C CYS A 71 -14.96 10.03 6.16
N GLN A 72 -14.31 11.15 6.48
CA GLN A 72 -14.55 12.42 5.81
C GLN A 72 -14.16 12.36 4.33
N ALA A 73 -13.05 11.70 3.98
CA ALA A 73 -12.63 11.49 2.60
C ALA A 73 -13.64 10.66 1.79
N TYR A 74 -14.17 9.57 2.38
CA TYR A 74 -15.21 8.78 1.73
C TYR A 74 -16.56 9.51 1.62
N ARG A 75 -16.92 10.35 2.59
CA ARG A 75 -18.11 11.22 2.46
C ARG A 75 -17.97 12.19 1.30
N SER A 76 -16.81 12.84 1.19
CA SER A 76 -16.48 13.73 0.06
C SER A 76 -16.60 13.02 -1.28
N ALA A 77 -16.12 11.78 -1.39
CA ALA A 77 -16.22 10.99 -2.62
C ALA A 77 -17.65 10.55 -2.97
N ARG A 78 -18.56 10.47 -1.99
CA ARG A 78 -19.94 10.02 -2.20
C ARG A 78 -20.96 11.16 -2.15
N PHE A 79 -20.50 12.42 -2.17
CA PHE A 79 -21.33 13.61 -2.00
C PHE A 79 -22.26 13.56 -0.78
N LEU A 80 -21.84 12.84 0.27
CA LEU A 80 -22.63 12.71 1.47
C LEU A 80 -22.48 13.99 2.32
N PRO A 81 -23.55 14.48 2.95
CA PRO A 81 -23.46 15.60 3.87
C PRO A 81 -22.44 15.34 4.99
N ARG A 82 -21.78 16.40 5.47
CA ARG A 82 -20.82 16.29 6.58
C ARG A 82 -21.45 15.71 7.85
N SER A 83 -22.75 15.95 8.03
CA SER A 83 -23.58 15.46 9.14
C SER A 83 -23.91 13.96 9.10
N THR A 84 -23.52 13.25 8.03
CA THR A 84 -23.74 11.80 7.93
C THR A 84 -23.08 11.09 9.11
N SER A 85 -23.81 10.16 9.76
CA SER A 85 -23.27 9.37 10.88
C SER A 85 -22.04 8.55 10.44
N THR A 86 -20.98 8.60 11.25
CA THR A 86 -19.76 7.77 11.07
C THR A 86 -20.08 6.30 11.22
N ASP A 87 -20.90 5.96 12.20
CA ASP A 87 -21.26 4.57 12.50
C ASP A 87 -22.08 3.94 11.38
N ARG A 88 -23.02 4.70 10.79
CA ARG A 88 -23.77 4.24 9.61
C ARG A 88 -22.88 4.08 8.37
N LEU A 89 -21.88 4.93 8.20
CA LEU A 89 -20.95 4.82 7.07
C LEU A 89 -20.05 3.58 7.22
N LEU A 90 -19.59 3.31 8.44
CA LEU A 90 -18.85 2.10 8.79
C LEU A 90 -19.72 0.84 8.63
N SER A 91 -20.98 0.86 9.08
CA SER A 91 -21.88 -0.29 8.99
C SER A 91 -22.20 -0.70 7.55
N MET A 92 -22.10 0.21 6.59
CA MET A 92 -22.23 -0.12 5.17
C MET A 92 -21.04 -0.91 4.60
N GLY A 93 -19.94 -1.05 5.34
CA GLY A 93 -18.75 -1.79 4.89
C GLY A 93 -18.03 -1.14 3.70
N VAL A 94 -18.20 0.17 3.51
CA VAL A 94 -17.69 0.89 2.32
C VAL A 94 -16.20 1.21 2.44
N HIS A 95 -15.69 1.31 3.67
CA HIS A 95 -14.30 1.58 3.94
C HIS A 95 -13.83 0.85 5.20
N ASN A 96 -12.56 0.46 5.19
CA ASN A 96 -11.93 -0.21 6.32
C ASN A 96 -11.49 0.80 7.38
N SER A 97 -11.44 0.37 8.63
CA SER A 97 -10.83 1.15 9.73
C SER A 97 -9.30 1.22 9.59
N LEU A 98 -8.65 2.18 10.27
CA LEU A 98 -7.20 2.26 10.28
C LEU A 98 -6.54 0.96 10.77
N SER A 99 -7.11 0.31 11.79
CA SER A 99 -6.59 -0.97 12.30
C SER A 99 -6.69 -2.09 11.28
N GLU A 100 -7.80 -2.17 10.55
CA GLU A 100 -7.98 -3.14 9.45
C GLU A 100 -7.01 -2.87 8.31
N LEU A 101 -6.85 -1.60 7.91
CA LEU A 101 -5.91 -1.22 6.85
C LEU A 101 -4.47 -1.57 7.23
N THR A 102 -4.04 -1.25 8.45
CA THR A 102 -2.71 -1.60 8.95
C THR A 102 -2.52 -3.10 9.02
N LYS A 103 -3.52 -3.85 9.50
CA LYS A 103 -3.47 -5.32 9.57
C LYS A 103 -3.39 -5.92 8.17
N ALA A 104 -4.24 -5.48 7.24
CA ALA A 104 -4.25 -5.93 5.86
C ALA A 104 -2.90 -5.66 5.17
N HIS A 105 -2.33 -4.47 5.40
CA HIS A 105 -1.01 -4.12 4.90
C HIS A 105 0.09 -5.00 5.49
N LEU A 106 0.11 -5.22 6.80
CA LEU A 106 1.06 -6.10 7.47
C LEU A 106 0.96 -7.52 6.90
N THR A 107 -0.26 -8.05 6.76
CA THR A 107 -0.51 -9.35 6.13
C THR A 107 0.06 -9.41 4.71
N ALA A 108 -0.20 -8.40 3.87
CA ALA A 108 0.34 -8.34 2.52
C ALA A 108 1.89 -8.31 2.50
N GLN A 109 2.50 -7.63 3.47
CA GLN A 109 3.95 -7.60 3.60
C GLN A 109 4.54 -8.94 4.04
N LEU A 110 3.90 -9.63 4.99
CA LEU A 110 4.31 -10.98 5.39
C LEU A 110 4.22 -11.96 4.22
N VAL A 111 3.14 -11.89 3.45
CA VAL A 111 2.97 -12.66 2.21
C VAL A 111 4.12 -12.35 1.25
N ARG A 112 4.37 -11.07 0.94
CA ARG A 112 5.47 -10.67 0.04
C ARG A 112 6.84 -11.18 0.50
N LEU A 113 7.14 -11.05 1.79
CA LEU A 113 8.42 -11.51 2.36
C LEU A 113 8.56 -13.04 2.29
N SER A 114 7.45 -13.78 2.49
CA SER A 114 7.46 -15.24 2.39
C SER A 114 7.84 -15.76 1.00
N HIS A 115 7.54 -15.00 -0.07
CA HIS A 115 7.86 -15.41 -1.44
C HIS A 115 9.36 -15.36 -1.77
N THR A 116 10.13 -14.48 -1.14
CA THR A 116 11.54 -14.27 -1.51
C THR A 116 12.50 -14.96 -0.54
N ARG A 117 13.63 -15.49 -1.04
CA ARG A 117 14.69 -16.06 -0.21
C ARG A 117 15.22 -15.07 0.85
N PRO A 118 15.60 -13.83 0.51
CA PRO A 118 16.02 -12.86 1.52
C PRO A 118 14.88 -12.49 2.49
N GLY A 119 13.64 -12.37 2.01
CA GLY A 119 12.50 -12.07 2.87
C GLY A 119 12.21 -13.17 3.90
N ARG A 120 12.36 -14.44 3.54
CA ARG A 120 12.25 -15.57 4.48
C ARG A 120 13.36 -15.57 5.53
N ALA A 121 14.59 -15.29 5.13
CA ALA A 121 15.71 -15.16 6.09
C ALA A 121 15.46 -14.02 7.09
N LEU A 122 14.87 -12.92 6.63
CA LEU A 122 14.45 -11.83 7.51
C LEU A 122 13.33 -12.26 8.47
N LEU A 123 12.30 -12.98 7.98
CA LEU A 123 11.21 -13.48 8.82
C LEU A 123 11.72 -14.46 9.90
N SER A 124 12.65 -15.36 9.57
CA SER A 124 13.26 -16.27 10.54
C SER A 124 14.04 -15.52 11.61
N ASN A 125 14.76 -14.45 11.25
CA ASN A 125 15.49 -13.61 12.21
C ASN A 125 14.54 -12.88 13.16
N LEU A 126 13.39 -12.43 12.66
CA LEU A 126 12.33 -11.79 13.46
C LEU A 126 11.45 -12.79 14.23
N LYS A 127 11.71 -14.10 14.12
CA LYS A 127 10.88 -15.18 14.71
C LYS A 127 9.41 -15.11 14.29
N LEU A 128 9.16 -14.63 13.07
CA LEU A 128 7.83 -14.56 12.47
C LEU A 128 7.65 -15.73 11.49
N SER A 129 6.50 -16.40 11.55
CA SER A 129 6.20 -17.51 10.64
C SER A 129 5.79 -17.00 9.25
N PRO A 130 6.28 -17.59 8.15
CA PRO A 130 5.80 -17.27 6.81
C PRO A 130 4.33 -17.69 6.66
N LEU A 131 3.53 -16.84 6.01
CA LEU A 131 2.08 -17.03 5.92
C LEU A 131 1.66 -18.00 4.81
N LEU A 132 2.53 -18.25 3.81
CA LEU A 132 2.27 -19.21 2.74
C LEU A 132 3.26 -20.37 2.75
N PRO A 133 2.83 -21.56 2.31
CA PRO A 133 3.72 -22.65 1.94
C PRO A 133 4.73 -22.17 0.90
N LEU A 134 5.92 -22.75 0.92
CA LEU A 134 6.95 -22.47 -0.07
C LEU A 134 6.33 -22.67 -1.48
N PRO A 135 6.35 -21.69 -2.38
CA PRO A 135 5.96 -21.94 -3.76
C PRO A 135 6.86 -23.05 -4.28
N ILE A 136 6.26 -24.14 -4.75
CA ILE A 136 6.97 -25.27 -5.36
C ILE A 136 7.64 -24.69 -6.60
N SER A 137 8.93 -24.41 -6.50
CA SER A 137 9.74 -23.98 -7.64
C SER A 137 9.93 -25.18 -8.53
N LEU A 138 9.02 -25.40 -9.48
CA LEU A 138 9.25 -26.35 -10.55
C LEU A 138 10.38 -25.82 -11.43
N PRO A 139 11.43 -26.60 -11.70
CA PRO A 139 12.47 -26.19 -12.63
C PRO A 139 11.83 -25.91 -13.99
N ILE A 140 12.22 -24.80 -14.62
CA ILE A 140 11.81 -24.52 -15.99
C ILE A 140 12.36 -25.65 -16.87
N PRO A 141 11.52 -26.32 -17.68
CA PRO A 141 12.00 -27.35 -18.60
C PRO A 141 13.12 -26.81 -19.49
N SER A 142 14.20 -27.59 -19.65
CA SER A 142 15.41 -27.18 -20.36
C SER A 142 15.14 -26.63 -21.77
N HIS A 143 14.19 -27.21 -22.50
CA HIS A 143 13.80 -26.78 -23.85
C HIS A 143 13.20 -25.36 -23.90
N VAL A 144 12.58 -24.87 -22.81
CA VAL A 144 12.06 -23.49 -22.73
C VAL A 144 13.20 -22.52 -22.41
N SER A 145 14.16 -22.94 -21.59
CA SER A 145 15.32 -22.12 -21.23
C SER A 145 16.22 -21.82 -22.43
N THR A 146 16.33 -22.75 -23.39
CA THR A 146 17.14 -22.57 -24.61
C THR A 146 16.49 -21.63 -25.63
N LEU A 147 15.18 -21.38 -25.53
CA LEU A 147 14.46 -20.47 -26.43
C LEU A 147 14.53 -19.01 -25.98
N GLN A 148 14.98 -18.75 -24.74
CA GLN A 148 15.15 -17.38 -24.25
C GLN A 148 16.46 -16.82 -24.79
N ALA A 149 16.37 -15.90 -25.75
CA ALA A 149 17.50 -15.06 -26.15
C ALA A 149 17.84 -14.11 -24.99
N ILE A 150 18.81 -14.50 -24.15
CA ILE A 150 19.29 -13.68 -23.05
C ILE A 150 20.34 -12.72 -23.62
N ASN A 151 19.93 -11.49 -23.91
CA ASN A 151 20.86 -10.43 -24.28
C ASN A 151 21.84 -10.15 -23.13
N SER A 152 23.09 -9.83 -23.47
CA SER A 152 24.08 -9.41 -22.48
C SER A 152 23.59 -8.16 -21.73
N LEU A 153 23.74 -8.20 -20.41
CA LEU A 153 23.41 -7.07 -19.53
C LEU A 153 24.66 -6.19 -19.32
N THR A 154 24.44 -4.98 -18.81
CA THR A 154 25.43 -3.89 -18.77
C THR A 154 26.76 -4.26 -18.09
N LYS A 155 27.82 -3.53 -18.48
CA LYS A 155 29.25 -3.73 -18.19
C LYS A 155 29.65 -3.91 -16.71
N ASN A 156 28.77 -3.60 -15.75
CA ASN A 156 29.05 -3.61 -14.30
C ASN A 156 28.29 -4.72 -13.55
N MET A 157 28.11 -5.89 -14.17
CA MET A 157 27.57 -7.05 -13.45
C MET A 157 28.60 -7.69 -12.52
N HIS A 158 28.11 -8.34 -11.46
CA HIS A 158 28.95 -9.10 -10.53
C HIS A 158 29.62 -10.29 -11.25
N PRO A 159 30.96 -10.40 -11.24
CA PRO A 159 31.70 -11.35 -12.09
C PRO A 159 31.42 -12.81 -11.76
N GLU A 160 31.28 -13.16 -10.48
CA GLU A 160 31.13 -14.54 -10.00
C GLU A 160 29.72 -15.13 -10.17
N HIS A 161 28.66 -14.31 -10.13
CA HIS A 161 27.30 -14.81 -9.93
C HIS A 161 26.51 -15.01 -11.24
N HIS A 162 26.97 -14.45 -12.35
CA HIS A 162 26.24 -14.47 -13.62
C HIS A 162 27.16 -14.71 -14.84
N PRO A 163 27.94 -15.81 -14.87
CA PRO A 163 28.91 -16.07 -15.93
C PRO A 163 28.25 -16.19 -17.32
N SER A 164 27.07 -16.80 -17.41
CA SER A 164 26.32 -16.98 -18.67
C SER A 164 25.79 -15.68 -19.29
N ARG A 165 25.82 -14.58 -18.54
CA ARG A 165 25.43 -13.24 -19.01
C ARG A 165 26.63 -12.33 -19.27
N ASN A 166 27.83 -12.75 -18.86
CA ASN A 166 29.12 -12.12 -19.12
C ASN A 166 29.86 -12.77 -20.30
N ALA A 167 29.49 -14.00 -20.66
CA ALA A 167 30.00 -14.70 -21.84
C ALA A 167 29.24 -14.22 -23.08
N ALA A 168 29.77 -13.16 -23.69
CA ALA A 168 29.51 -12.79 -25.08
C ALA A 168 30.84 -12.85 -25.83
#